data_AF-A0A1H6YK62-F1
#
_entry.id   AF-A0A1H6YK62-F1
#
_cell.length_a   1.000
_cell.length_b   1.000
_cell.length_c   1.000
_cell.angle_alpha   90.00
_cell.angle_beta   90.00
_cell.angle_gamma   90.00
#
_symmetry.space_group_name_H-M   'P 1'
#
loop_
_entity.id
_entity.type
_entity.pdbx_description
1 polymer ?
#
loop_
_entity_poly.entity_id
_entity_poly.type
_entity_poly.pdbx_seq_one_letter_code
_entity_poly.pdbx_strand_id
1 'polypeptide(L)'
;MSSTAEILSILIKNQRSAIGYLSFFAVSIAILGIGLVVYAFLFIEISESSETIKLFIGIGGGFISTISAFPINQIINRIERIRIYAYYASNIGSMTASDLKKAEELIAKSIDKIV
;
A
#
# COMPACT_ATOMS: atom_id res chain seq x y z
N MET A 1 -25.41 11.14 16.20
CA MET A 1 -23.94 11.28 16.39
C MET A 1 -23.17 9.95 16.26
N SER A 2 -23.79 8.76 16.13
CA SER A 2 -23.02 7.50 15.99
C SER A 2 -22.63 7.13 14.54
N SER A 3 -23.35 7.59 13.52
CA SER A 3 -23.11 7.15 12.13
C SER A 3 -21.74 7.58 11.58
N THR A 4 -21.29 8.80 11.86
CA THR A 4 -20.02 9.33 11.32
C THR A 4 -18.81 8.62 11.92
N ALA A 5 -18.84 8.33 13.22
CA ALA A 5 -17.78 7.57 13.90
C ALA A 5 -17.71 6.13 13.40
N GLU A 6 -18.87 5.50 13.15
CA GLU A 6 -18.96 4.16 12.59
C GLU A 6 -18.41 4.11 11.16
N ILE A 7 -18.79 5.07 10.30
CA ILE A 7 -18.25 5.21 8.93
C ILE A 7 -16.73 5.37 8.95
N LEU A 8 -16.20 6.25 9.82
CA LEU A 8 -14.75 6.45 9.97
C LEU A 8 -14.04 5.15 10.38
N SER A 9 -14.64 4.37 11.28
CA SER A 9 -14.07 3.08 11.71
C SER A 9 -14.02 2.06 10.56
N ILE A 10 -15.06 2.02 9.71
CA ILE A 10 -15.10 1.16 8.52
C ILE A 10 -14.04 1.59 7.52
N LEU A 11 -13.90 2.90 7.27
CA LEU A 11 -12.87 3.44 6.38
C LEU A 11 -11.46 3.08 6.88
N ILE A 12 -11.18 3.24 8.18
CA ILE A 12 -9.89 2.85 8.78
C ILE A 12 -9.63 1.36 8.60
N LYS A 13 -10.62 0.50 8.86
CA LYS A 13 -10.50 -0.96 8.69
C LYS A 13 -10.20 -1.34 7.25
N ASN A 14 -10.88 -0.73 6.29
CA ASN A 14 -10.65 -0.95 4.86
C ASN A 14 -9.24 -0.52 4.44
N GLN A 15 -8.75 0.64 4.92
CA GLN A 15 -7.39 1.08 4.63
C GLN A 15 -6.34 0.13 5.23
N ARG A 16 -6.54 -0.36 6.46
CA ARG A 16 -5.63 -1.34 7.08
C ARG A 16 -5.61 -2.67 6.32
N SER A 17 -6.77 -3.15 5.90
CA SER A 17 -6.88 -4.36 5.08
C SER A 17 -6.13 -4.20 3.75
N ALA A 18 -6.34 -3.07 3.07
CA ALA A 18 -5.65 -2.77 1.81
C ALA A 18 -4.12 -2.66 1.98
N ILE A 19 -3.63 -2.12 3.11
CA ILE A 19 -2.21 -2.14 3.44
C ILE A 19 -1.71 -3.58 3.54
N GLY A 20 -2.45 -4.46 4.23
CA GLY A 20 -2.09 -5.89 4.32
C GLY A 20 -1.94 -6.55 2.96
N TYR A 21 -2.89 -6.32 2.03
CA TYR A 21 -2.80 -6.82 0.66
C TYR A 21 -1.61 -6.25 -0.10
N LEU A 22 -1.35 -4.94 0.00
CA LEU A 22 -0.20 -4.31 -0.65
C LEU A 22 1.13 -4.82 -0.11
N SER A 23 1.22 -5.03 1.21
CA SER A 23 2.39 -5.62 1.85
C SER A 23 2.60 -7.07 1.40
N PHE A 24 1.55 -7.88 1.35
CA PHE A 24 1.63 -9.26 0.85
C PHE A 24 2.07 -9.32 -0.61
N PHE A 25 1.52 -8.44 -1.45
CA PHE A 25 1.89 -8.32 -2.85
C PHE A 25 3.36 -7.90 -3.01
N ALA A 26 3.82 -6.91 -2.23
CA ALA A 26 5.22 -6.48 -2.22
C ALA A 26 6.17 -7.61 -1.84
N VAL A 27 5.85 -8.37 -0.78
CA VAL A 27 6.66 -9.53 -0.34
C VAL A 27 6.68 -10.61 -1.41
N SER A 28 5.54 -10.90 -2.05
CA SER A 28 5.46 -11.90 -3.12
C SER A 28 6.35 -11.53 -4.31
N ILE A 29 6.32 -10.27 -4.74
CA ILE A 29 7.20 -9.78 -5.80
C ILE A 29 8.68 -9.84 -5.38
N ALA A 30 8.99 -9.52 -4.12
CA ALA A 30 10.37 -9.57 -3.62
C ALA A 30 10.92 -11.00 -3.71
N ILE A 31 10.12 -11.97 -3.25
CA ILE A 31 10.47 -13.39 -3.28
C ILE A 31 10.67 -13.86 -4.73
N LEU A 32 9.81 -13.46 -5.66
CA LEU A 32 9.97 -13.79 -7.08
C LEU A 32 11.24 -13.19 -7.68
N GLY A 33 11.52 -11.91 -7.42
CA GLY A 33 12.72 -11.22 -7.91
C GLY A 33 14.00 -11.84 -7.36
N ILE A 34 14.05 -12.11 -6.05
CA ILE A 34 15.19 -12.80 -5.40
C ILE A 34 15.32 -14.23 -5.92
N GLY A 35 14.21 -14.95 -6.05
CA GLY A 35 14.19 -16.32 -6.57
C GLY A 35 14.75 -16.42 -7.98
N LEU A 36 14.44 -15.47 -8.86
CA LEU A 36 15.00 -15.41 -10.21
C LEU A 36 16.51 -15.17 -10.20
N VAL A 37 17.00 -14.27 -9.34
CA VAL A 37 18.44 -14.03 -9.20
C VAL A 37 19.15 -15.27 -8.68
N VAL A 38 18.64 -15.88 -7.61
CA VAL A 38 19.20 -17.11 -7.03
C VAL A 38 19.19 -18.26 -8.05
N TYR A 39 18.10 -18.43 -8.80
CA TYR A 39 18.01 -19.44 -9.85
C TYR A 39 19.10 -19.24 -10.91
N ALA A 40 19.30 -18.00 -11.35
CA ALA A 40 20.34 -17.67 -12.33
C ALA A 40 21.76 -17.98 -11.83
N PHE A 41 22.02 -17.83 -10.53
CA PHE A 41 23.33 -18.15 -9.95
C PHE A 41 23.56 -19.63 -9.66
N LEU A 42 22.51 -20.40 -9.33
CA LEU A 42 22.64 -21.80 -8.94
C LEU A 42 22.53 -22.80 -10.11
N PHE A 43 21.77 -22.46 -11.15
CA PHE A 43 21.42 -23.41 -12.21
C PHE A 43 21.94 -23.04 -13.60
N ILE A 44 22.47 -21.82 -13.78
CA ILE A 44 23.09 -21.42 -15.04
C ILE A 44 24.60 -21.48 -14.84
N GLU A 45 25.25 -22.43 -15.52
CA GLU A 45 26.70 -22.50 -15.49
C GLU A 45 27.30 -21.22 -16.08
N ILE A 46 28.26 -20.63 -15.36
CA ILE A 46 28.94 -19.38 -15.72
C ILE A 46 29.62 -19.50 -17.10
N SER A 47 29.91 -20.72 -17.55
CA SER A 47 30.51 -21.05 -18.85
C SER A 47 29.55 -20.96 -20.04
N GLU A 48 28.23 -21.04 -19.87
CA GLU A 48 27.32 -21.22 -21.03
C GLU A 48 26.65 -19.94 -21.56
N SER A 49 26.46 -18.86 -20.79
CA SER A 49 26.13 -17.53 -21.36
C SER A 49 26.05 -16.43 -20.28
N SER A 50 26.99 -15.48 -20.30
CA SER A 50 26.91 -14.29 -19.43
C SER A 50 25.69 -13.41 -19.73
N GLU A 51 25.13 -13.50 -20.93
CA GLU A 51 23.95 -12.73 -21.34
C GLU A 51 22.69 -13.23 -20.66
N THR A 52 22.54 -14.55 -20.51
CA THR A 52 21.38 -15.13 -19.84
C THR A 52 21.34 -14.75 -18.35
N ILE A 53 22.49 -14.80 -17.66
CA ILE A 53 22.59 -14.35 -16.26
C ILE A 53 22.23 -12.87 -16.13
N LYS A 54 22.75 -12.01 -17.02
CA LYS A 54 22.42 -10.58 -17.03
C LYS A 54 20.93 -10.33 -17.26
N LEU A 55 20.28 -11.10 -18.15
CA LEU A 55 18.85 -11.02 -18.38
C LEU A 55 18.05 -11.32 -17.10
N PHE A 56 18.36 -12.43 -16.41
CA PHE A 56 17.68 -12.80 -15.17
C PHE A 56 17.93 -11.80 -14.04
N ILE A 57 19.15 -11.28 -13.90
CA ILE A 57 19.46 -10.20 -12.94
C ILE A 57 18.67 -8.93 -13.29
N GLY A 58 18.56 -8.57 -14.57
CA GLY A 58 17.79 -7.42 -15.03
C GLY A 58 16.30 -7.56 -14.72
N ILE A 59 15.71 -8.72 -15.00
CA ILE A 59 14.31 -9.02 -14.70
C ILE A 59 14.07 -9.04 -13.18
N GLY A 60 14.92 -9.75 -12.43
CA GLY A 60 14.82 -9.82 -10.97
C GLY A 60 14.97 -8.45 -10.29
N GLY A 61 15.92 -7.64 -10.75
CA GLY A 61 16.09 -6.25 -10.33
C GLY A 61 14.88 -5.37 -10.67
N GLY A 62 14.28 -5.55 -11.85
CA GLY A 62 13.04 -4.87 -12.24
C GLY A 62 11.85 -5.20 -11.34
N PHE A 63 11.70 -6.46 -10.94
CA PHE A 63 10.68 -6.87 -9.97
C PHE A 63 10.90 -6.19 -8.60
N ILE A 64 12.14 -6.18 -8.10
CA ILE A 64 12.46 -5.51 -6.84
C ILE A 64 12.21 -4.00 -6.92
N SER A 65 12.55 -3.36 -8.04
CA SER A 65 12.29 -1.94 -8.28
C SER A 65 10.78 -1.60 -8.33
N THR A 66 9.95 -2.53 -8.81
CA THR A 66 8.49 -2.34 -8.83
C THR A 66 7.92 -2.20 -7.40
N ILE A 67 8.55 -2.85 -6.42
CA ILE A 67 8.16 -2.75 -5.00
C ILE A 67 8.41 -1.35 -4.45
N SER A 68 9.53 -0.73 -4.81
CA SER A 68 9.88 0.60 -4.28
C SER A 68 8.96 1.68 -4.84
N ALA A 69 8.55 1.55 -6.11
CA ALA A 69 7.74 2.56 -6.78
C ALA A 69 6.25 2.51 -6.39
N PHE A 70 5.65 1.32 -6.24
CA PHE A 70 4.19 1.19 -6.23
C PHE A 70 3.59 0.80 -4.87
N PRO A 71 3.88 -0.38 -4.28
CA PRO A 71 3.36 -0.75 -2.96
C PRO A 71 3.74 0.24 -1.84
N ILE A 72 4.99 0.71 -1.78
CA ILE A 72 5.46 1.56 -0.68
C ILE A 72 4.73 2.91 -0.68
N ASN A 73 4.66 3.60 -1.81
CA ASN A 73 3.95 4.87 -1.93
C ASN A 73 2.46 4.73 -1.59
N GLN A 74 1.82 3.65 -2.03
CA GLN A 74 0.43 3.41 -1.66
C GLN A 74 0.26 3.13 -0.17
N ILE A 75 1.15 2.37 0.46
CA ILE A 75 1.12 2.10 1.90
C ILE A 75 1.26 3.41 2.69
N ILE A 76 2.21 4.27 2.33
CA ILE A 76 2.42 5.58 2.97
C ILE A 76 1.15 6.43 2.87
N ASN A 77 0.60 6.57 1.67
CA ASN A 77 -0.64 7.34 1.45
C ASN A 77 -1.83 6.79 2.25
N ARG A 78 -1.92 5.48 2.44
CA ARG A 78 -3.00 4.85 3.23
C ARG A 78 -2.78 5.03 4.73
N ILE A 79 -1.54 4.98 5.22
CA ILE A 79 -1.19 5.28 6.62
C ILE A 79 -1.58 6.72 6.96
N GLU A 80 -1.30 7.66 6.06
CA GLU A 80 -1.67 9.07 6.25
C GLU A 80 -3.19 9.24 6.32
N ARG A 81 -3.95 8.60 5.43
CA ARG A 81 -5.42 8.59 5.49
C ARG A 81 -5.95 8.01 6.80
N ILE A 82 -5.38 6.89 7.28
CA ILE A 82 -5.75 6.30 8.58
C ILE A 82 -5.50 7.31 9.71
N ARG A 83 -4.35 7.99 9.71
CA ARG A 83 -4.02 9.00 10.74
C ARG A 83 -5.06 10.13 10.75
N ILE A 84 -5.43 10.61 9.56
CA ILE A 84 -6.44 11.66 9.40
C ILE A 84 -7.81 11.17 9.93
N TYR A 85 -8.28 10.00 9.49
CA TYR A 85 -9.56 9.46 9.94
C TYR A 85 -9.61 9.19 11.44
N ALA A 86 -8.51 8.67 12.01
CA ALA A 86 -8.41 8.43 13.45
C ALA A 86 -8.48 9.73 14.25
N TYR A 87 -7.81 10.80 13.78
CA TYR A 87 -7.87 12.12 14.40
C TYR A 87 -9.30 12.69 14.41
N TYR A 88 -10.02 12.60 13.29
CA TYR A 88 -11.42 13.03 13.25
C TYR A 88 -12.32 12.19 14.16
N ALA A 89 -12.10 10.87 14.21
CA ALA A 89 -12.87 9.99 15.08
C ALA A 89 -12.66 10.29 16.57
N SER A 90 -11.43 10.62 16.99
CA SER A 90 -11.13 10.96 18.39
C SER A 90 -11.60 12.35 18.82
N ASN A 91 -11.71 13.29 17.88
CA ASN A 91 -11.96 14.70 18.19
C ASN A 91 -13.38 15.18 17.83
N ILE A 92 -14.23 14.31 17.29
CA ILE A 92 -15.60 14.63 16.84
C ILE A 92 -16.46 15.32 17.92
N GLY A 93 -16.28 14.96 19.19
CA GLY A 93 -17.01 15.56 20.31
C GLY A 93 -16.50 16.94 20.76
N SER A 94 -15.30 17.33 20.31
CA SER A 94 -14.63 18.60 20.66
C SER A 94 -14.55 19.59 19.50
N MET A 95 -15.06 19.21 18.32
CA MET A 95 -14.97 20.00 17.10
C MET A 95 -16.08 21.05 17.01
N THR A 96 -15.75 22.23 16.48
CA THR A 96 -16.76 23.24 16.20
C THR A 96 -17.69 22.78 15.08
N ALA A 97 -18.92 23.31 15.01
CA ALA A 97 -19.90 22.94 13.97
C ALA A 97 -19.37 23.16 12.53
N SER A 98 -18.47 24.14 12.34
CA SER A 98 -17.79 24.40 11.06
C SER A 98 -16.82 23.28 10.68
N ASP A 99 -16.04 22.79 11.64
CA ASP A 99 -15.06 21.71 11.42
C ASP A 99 -15.75 20.37 11.19
N LEU A 100 -16.86 20.14 11.89
CA LEU A 100 -17.73 18.97 11.70
C LEU A 100 -18.28 18.91 10.28
N LYS A 101 -18.80 20.04 9.78
CA LYS A 101 -19.36 20.11 8.42
C LYS A 101 -18.28 19.88 7.34
N LYS A 102 -17.08 20.43 7.53
CA LYS A 102 -15.93 20.15 6.64
C LYS A 102 -15.49 18.69 6.70
N ALA A 103 -15.47 18.09 7.89
CA ALA A 103 -15.12 16.68 8.06
C ALA A 103 -16.14 15.77 7.34
N GLU A 104 -17.43 16.05 7.50
CA GLU A 104 -18.50 15.32 6.80
C GLU A 104 -18.37 15.45 5.28
N GLU A 105 -18.07 16.63 4.76
CA GLU A 105 -17.87 16.87 3.33
C GLU A 105 -16.65 16.13 2.76
N LEU A 106 -15.55 16.06 3.53
CA LEU A 106 -14.35 15.29 3.17
C LEU A 106 -14.59 13.77 3.24
N ILE A 107 -15.38 13.31 4.21
CA ILE A 107 -15.79 11.91 4.32
C ILE A 107 -16.70 11.53 3.15
N ALA A 108 -17.69 12.35 2.82
CA ALA A 108 -18.58 12.14 1.68
C ALA A 108 -17.80 12.06 0.35
N LYS A 109 -16.88 12.99 0.08
CA LYS A 109 -15.98 12.92 -1.09
C LYS A 109 -15.09 11.68 -1.11
N SER A 110 -14.75 11.13 0.05
CA SER A 110 -13.93 9.92 0.14
C SER A 110 -14.76 8.67 -0.18
N ILE A 111 -16.05 8.64 0.19
CA ILE A 111 -16.99 7.56 -0.10
C ILE A 111 -17.35 7.55 -1.59
N ASP A 112 -17.62 8.70 -2.21
CA ASP A 112 -17.91 8.82 -3.65
C ASP A 112 -16.75 8.40 -4.55
N LYS A 113 -15.52 8.30 -4.00
CA LYS A 113 -14.35 7.77 -4.72
C LYS A 113 -14.16 6.27 -4.55
N ILE A 114 -14.90 5.65 -3.63
CA ILE A 114 -14.82 4.21 -3.31
C ILE A 114 -15.98 3.44 -3.96
N VAL A 115 -17.13 4.09 -4.18
CA VAL A 115 -18.27 3.60 -4.99
C VAL A 115 -18.02 3.89 -6.46
#